data_AF-A0AAE9SDI3-F1
#
_entry.id   AF-A0AAE9SDI3-F1
#
_cell.length_a   1.000
_cell.length_b   1.000
_cell.length_c   1.000
_cell.angle_alpha   90.00
_cell.angle_beta   90.00
_cell.angle_gamma   90.00
#
_symmetry.space_group_name_H-M   'P 1'
#
loop_
_entity.id
_entity.type
_entity.pdbx_description
1 polymer ?
#
loop_
_entity_poly.entity_id
_entity_poly.type
_entity_poly.pdbx_seq_one_letter_code
_entity_poly.pdbx_strand_id
1 'polypeptide(L)' 'MKKFVFALLAATALLSALPAQATEQAGERQDARDVRQDTRDESRDAKQECREGVVGNADCRQDHRDSKQEGRDEARDVKY' A
#
# COMPACT_ATOMS: atom_id res chain seq x y z
N MET A 1 41.98 -19.04 -14.45
CA MET A 1 40.88 -18.93 -15.45
C MET A 1 39.54 -19.41 -14.90
N LYS A 2 39.36 -20.68 -14.48
CA LYS A 2 38.07 -21.18 -13.95
C LYS A 2 37.48 -20.38 -12.77
N LYS A 3 38.31 -19.93 -11.81
CA LYS A 3 37.86 -19.10 -10.68
C LYS A 3 37.25 -17.75 -11.12
N PHE A 4 37.83 -17.14 -12.15
CA PHE A 4 37.30 -15.89 -12.72
C PHE A 4 36.00 -16.13 -13.48
N VAL A 5 35.88 -17.25 -14.20
CA VAL A 5 34.62 -17.62 -14.89
C VAL A 5 33.49 -17.86 -13.89
N PHE A 6 33.75 -18.55 -12.77
CA PHE A 6 32.75 -18.73 -11.71
C PHE A 6 32.34 -17.42 -11.03
N ALA A 7 33.30 -16.52 -10.77
CA ALA A 7 33.00 -15.20 -10.20
C ALA A 7 32.14 -14.35 -11.16
N LEU A 8 32.41 -14.41 -12.45
CA LEU A 8 31.69 -13.64 -13.47
C LEU A 8 30.27 -14.18 -13.67
N LEU A 9 30.08 -15.50 -13.63
CA LEU A 9 28.75 -16.15 -13.66
C LEU A 9 27.91 -15.82 -12.41
N ALA A 10 28.51 -15.79 -11.23
CA ALA A 10 27.81 -15.40 -10.01
C ALA A 10 27.38 -13.93 -10.05
N ALA A 11 28.24 -13.05 -10.57
CA ALA A 11 27.93 -11.63 -10.70
C ALA A 11 26.76 -11.38 -11.68
N THR A 12 26.76 -12.02 -12.85
CA THR A 12 25.66 -11.87 -13.83
C THR A 12 24.34 -12.43 -13.32
N ALA A 13 24.35 -13.53 -12.56
CA ALA A 13 23.14 -14.06 -11.94
C ALA A 13 22.54 -13.07 -10.93
N LEU A 14 23.37 -12.47 -10.06
CA LEU A 14 22.93 -11.47 -9.09
C LEU A 14 22.37 -10.19 -9.75
N LEU A 15 22.96 -9.75 -10.86
CA LEU A 15 22.49 -8.59 -11.62
C LEU A 15 21.08 -8.78 -12.21
N SER A 16 20.72 -10.02 -12.56
CA SER A 16 19.39 -10.32 -13.12
C SER A 16 18.25 -10.35 -12.10
N ALA A 17 18.56 -10.49 -10.79
CA ALA A 17 17.56 -10.52 -9.72
C ALA A 17 17.10 -9.12 -9.27
N LEU A 18 17.95 -8.10 -9.45
CA LEU A 18 17.66 -6.71 -9.08
C LEU A 18 16.39 -6.11 -9.74
N PRO A 19 16.16 -6.25 -11.07
CA PRO A 19 14.98 -5.65 -11.70
C PRO A 19 13.66 -6.26 -11.24
N ALA A 20 13.62 -7.58 -10.94
CA ALA A 20 12.40 -8.25 -10.48
C ALA A 20 11.92 -7.71 -9.12
N GLN A 21 12.84 -7.54 -8.17
CA GLN A 21 12.56 -6.97 -6.86
C GLN A 21 12.09 -5.51 -6.95
N ALA A 22 12.63 -4.74 -7.90
CA ALA A 22 12.21 -3.37 -8.14
C ALA A 22 10.79 -3.28 -8.72
N THR A 23 10.38 -4.25 -9.55
CA THR A 23 9.01 -4.31 -10.10
C THR A 23 7.98 -4.74 -9.07
N GLU A 24 8.30 -5.72 -8.22
CA GLU A 24 7.41 -6.17 -7.13
C GLU A 24 7.17 -5.03 -6.14
N GLN A 25 8.25 -4.40 -5.67
CA GLN A 25 8.16 -3.27 -4.74
C GLN A 25 7.49 -2.01 -5.35
N ALA A 26 7.46 -1.89 -6.68
CA ALA A 26 6.71 -0.83 -7.35
C ALA A 26 5.21 -1.13 -7.36
N GLY A 27 4.83 -2.41 -7.56
CA GLY A 27 3.47 -2.92 -7.47
C GLY A 27 2.89 -2.72 -6.07
N GLU A 28 3.59 -3.19 -5.04
CA GLU A 28 3.19 -3.02 -3.62
C GLU A 28 2.93 -1.55 -3.25
N ARG A 29 3.77 -0.63 -3.75
CA ARG A 29 3.56 0.81 -3.54
C ARG A 29 2.35 1.36 -4.28
N GLN A 30 1.98 0.76 -5.41
CA GLN A 30 0.78 1.12 -6.16
C GLN A 30 -0.46 0.62 -5.44
N ASP A 31 -0.47 -0.65 -5.04
CA ASP A 31 -1.59 -1.26 -4.30
C ASP A 31 -1.83 -0.51 -2.98
N ALA A 32 -0.77 -0.16 -2.26
CA ALA A 32 -0.86 0.68 -1.06
C ALA A 32 -1.38 2.10 -1.35
N ARG A 33 -1.22 2.65 -2.56
CA ARG A 33 -1.86 3.91 -2.94
C ARG A 33 -3.34 3.71 -3.19
N ASP A 34 -3.71 2.62 -3.85
CA ASP A 34 -5.09 2.31 -4.22
C ASP A 34 -5.94 2.08 -2.95
N VAL A 35 -5.45 1.30 -1.98
CA VAL A 35 -6.06 1.16 -0.64
C VAL A 35 -6.32 2.55 -0.01
N ARG A 36 -5.35 3.46 -0.05
CA ARG A 36 -5.53 4.82 0.51
C ARG A 36 -6.56 5.66 -0.23
N GLN A 37 -6.77 5.41 -1.53
CA GLN A 37 -7.80 6.12 -2.30
C GLN A 37 -9.18 5.54 -2.00
N ASP A 38 -9.30 4.22 -1.99
CA ASP A 38 -10.56 3.53 -1.67
C ASP A 38 -11.04 3.92 -0.27
N THR A 39 -10.16 3.87 0.75
CA THR A 39 -10.50 4.35 2.10
C THR A 39 -10.91 5.83 2.11
N ARG A 40 -10.34 6.68 1.23
CA ARG A 40 -10.73 8.10 1.17
C ARG A 40 -12.12 8.28 0.59
N ASP A 41 -12.47 7.50 -0.41
CA ASP A 41 -13.76 7.58 -1.09
C ASP A 41 -14.87 7.00 -0.20
N GLU A 42 -14.68 5.82 0.37
CA GLU A 42 -15.60 5.26 1.38
C GLU A 42 -15.81 6.21 2.56
N SER A 43 -14.72 6.84 3.03
CA SER A 43 -14.79 7.80 4.13
C SER A 43 -15.53 9.09 3.75
N ARG A 44 -15.55 9.48 2.46
CA ARG A 44 -16.39 10.60 1.98
C ARG A 44 -17.85 10.21 1.96
N ASP A 45 -18.16 9.00 1.51
CA ASP A 45 -19.53 8.48 1.42
C ASP A 45 -20.15 8.33 2.83
N ALA A 46 -19.44 7.69 3.76
CA ALA A 46 -19.89 7.58 5.16
C ALA A 46 -20.11 8.95 5.81
N LYS A 47 -19.28 9.95 5.46
CA LYS A 47 -19.46 11.33 5.94
C LYS A 47 -20.69 12.00 5.35
N GLN A 48 -21.04 11.69 4.10
CA GLN A 48 -22.24 12.20 3.45
C GLN A 48 -23.50 11.62 4.12
N GLU A 49 -23.54 10.31 4.35
CA GLU A 49 -24.64 9.62 5.06
C GLU A 49 -24.86 10.21 6.47
N CYS A 50 -23.78 10.52 7.16
CA CYS A 50 -23.84 11.17 8.47
C CYS A 50 -24.36 12.62 8.42
N ARG A 51 -24.06 13.36 7.35
CA ARG A 51 -24.63 14.71 7.14
C ARG A 51 -26.13 14.66 6.84
N GLU A 52 -26.58 13.60 6.19
CA GLU A 52 -27.99 13.35 5.87
C GLU A 52 -28.81 12.92 7.10
N GLY A 53 -28.16 12.75 8.26
CA GLY A 53 -28.83 12.62 9.56
C GLY A 53 -29.19 11.18 9.93
N VAL A 54 -28.61 10.19 9.26
CA VAL A 54 -28.81 8.76 9.56
C VAL A 54 -28.09 8.35 10.85
N VAL A 55 -27.00 9.05 11.22
CA VAL A 55 -26.12 8.72 12.36
C VAL A 55 -25.74 9.99 13.15
N GLY A 56 -25.42 9.86 14.44
CA GLY A 56 -24.97 10.96 15.29
C GLY A 56 -23.67 11.62 14.80
N ASN A 57 -23.60 12.96 14.82
CA ASN A 57 -22.47 13.73 14.24
C ASN A 57 -21.14 13.52 15.00
N ALA A 58 -21.20 13.18 16.29
CA ALA A 58 -20.01 12.91 17.10
C ALA A 58 -19.43 11.53 16.77
N ASP A 59 -20.28 10.52 16.72
CA ASP A 59 -19.89 9.13 16.44
C ASP A 59 -19.31 9.01 15.03
N CYS A 60 -19.95 9.59 14.02
CA CYS A 60 -19.40 9.46 12.66
C CYS A 60 -18.08 10.24 12.45
N ARG A 61 -17.79 11.27 13.27
CA ARG A 61 -16.46 11.91 13.24
C ARG A 61 -15.39 11.00 13.82
N GLN A 62 -15.74 10.18 14.79
CA GLN A 62 -14.84 9.19 15.38
C GLN A 62 -14.64 8.02 14.41
N ASP A 63 -15.72 7.44 13.88
CA ASP A 63 -15.66 6.36 12.91
C ASP A 63 -14.85 6.74 11.67
N HIS A 64 -15.01 7.95 11.16
CA HIS A 64 -14.22 8.45 10.03
C HIS A 64 -12.73 8.61 10.38
N ARG A 65 -12.36 8.91 11.64
CA ARG A 65 -10.94 8.93 12.04
C ARG A 65 -10.39 7.52 12.11
N ASP A 66 -11.16 6.59 12.68
CA ASP A 66 -10.74 5.21 12.90
C ASP A 66 -10.60 4.47 11.57
N SER A 67 -11.59 4.57 10.67
CA SER A 67 -11.51 4.03 9.31
C SER A 67 -10.30 4.58 8.52
N LYS A 68 -10.00 5.88 8.65
CA LYS A 68 -8.79 6.46 8.01
C LYS A 68 -7.50 5.97 8.64
N GLN A 69 -7.51 5.62 9.92
CA GLN A 69 -6.33 5.09 10.59
C GLN A 69 -6.10 3.65 10.15
N GLU A 70 -7.15 2.83 10.13
CA GLU A 70 -7.14 1.45 9.64
C GLU A 70 -6.63 1.37 8.20
N GLY A 71 -7.22 2.12 7.25
CA GLY A 71 -6.73 2.10 5.87
C GLY A 71 -5.31 2.68 5.69
N ARG A 72 -4.80 3.49 6.63
CA ARG A 72 -3.38 3.91 6.61
C ARG A 72 -2.44 2.80 7.03
N ASP A 73 -2.88 1.97 7.97
CA ASP A 73 -2.12 0.85 8.52
C ASP A 73 -2.17 -0.34 7.55
N GLU A 74 -3.32 -0.65 6.95
CA GLU A 74 -3.42 -1.61 5.84
C GLU A 74 -2.51 -1.22 4.66
N ALA A 75 -2.54 0.04 4.26
CA ALA A 75 -1.63 0.54 3.23
C ALA A 75 -0.15 0.61 3.66
N ARG A 76 0.20 0.38 4.93
CA ARG A 76 1.58 0.15 5.35
C ARG A 76 1.94 -1.33 5.23
N ASP A 77 1.00 -2.21 5.58
CA ASP A 77 1.18 -3.65 5.50
C ASP A 77 1.32 -4.14 4.06
N VAL A 78 0.65 -3.50 3.10
CA VAL A 78 0.78 -3.82 1.66
C VAL A 78 2.09 -3.31 1.05
N LYS A 79 2.69 -2.25 1.61
CA LYS A 79 3.84 -1.56 1.02
C LYS A 79 5.18 -2.29 1.25
N TYR A 80 5.23 -3.24 2.19
CA TYR A 80 6.47 -3.85 2.70
C TYR A 80 6.38 -5.37 2.71
#